data_AF-A0A961R8A0-F1
#
_entry.id   AF-A0A961R8A0-F1
#
_cell.length_a   1.000
_cell.length_b   1.000
_cell.length_c   1.000
_cell.angle_alpha   90.00
_cell.angle_beta   90.00
_cell.angle_gamma   90.00
#
_symmetry.space_group_name_H-M   'P 1'
#
loop_
_entity.id
_entity.type
_entity.pdbx_description
1 polymer ?
#
loop_
_entity_poly.entity_id
_entity_poly.type
_entity_poly.pdbx_seq_one_letter_code
_entity_poly.pdbx_strand_id
1 'polypeptide(L)'
;MNELMGFLTVFTQPELLLLVGVGTFAGVYVGAIPGLSVTMAVSILISFTFSWDVYPAISLMIGIYMGGVYGGSRTAILLNIPGAPSAIAT
;
A
#
# COMPACT_ATOMS: atom_id res chain seq x y z
N MET A 1 -6.12 15.23 24.24
CA MET A 1 -5.24 14.17 24.78
C MET A 1 -5.42 12.85 24.02
N ASN A 2 -6.66 12.40 23.80
CA ASN A 2 -6.94 11.11 23.16
C ASN A 2 -6.45 10.98 21.70
N GLU A 3 -6.58 12.04 20.88
CA GLU A 3 -6.07 12.06 19.50
C GLU A 3 -4.54 11.88 19.42
N LEU A 4 -3.80 12.50 20.36
CA LEU A 4 -2.34 12.39 20.42
C LEU A 4 -1.91 10.98 20.79
N MET A 5 -2.65 10.32 21.69
CA MET A 5 -2.42 8.92 22.02
C MET A 5 -2.74 8.00 20.84
N GLY A 6 -3.82 8.26 20.09
CA GLY A 6 -4.17 7.55 18.86
C GLY A 6 -3.10 7.63 17.76
N PHE A 7 -2.40 8.75 17.65
CA PHE A 7 -1.26 8.88 16.74
C PHE A 7 -0.04 8.05 17.22
N LEU A 8 0.23 8.05 18.53
CA LEU A 8 1.34 7.32 19.11
C LEU A 8 1.13 5.80 19.08
N THR A 9 -0.12 5.29 19.06
CA THR A 9 -0.40 3.85 19.08
C THR A 9 0.28 3.10 17.93
N VAL A 10 0.30 3.70 16.74
CA VAL A 10 0.91 3.13 15.52
C VAL A 10 2.41 2.87 15.70
N PHE A 11 3.11 3.71 16.45
CA PHE A 11 4.54 3.54 16.73
C PHE A 11 4.80 2.65 17.94
N THR A 12 3.86 2.58 18.88
CA THR A 12 4.00 1.76 20.10
C THR A 12 3.64 0.29 19.90
N GLN A 13 2.79 -0.04 18.91
CA GLN A 13 2.39 -1.41 18.61
C GLN A 13 3.23 -1.98 17.44
N PRO A 14 4.16 -2.92 17.72
CA PRO A 14 5.04 -3.46 16.69
C PRO A 14 4.29 -4.26 15.62
N GLU A 15 3.13 -4.83 15.94
CA GLU A 15 2.28 -5.53 14.96
C GLU A 15 1.86 -4.62 13.81
N LEU A 16 1.40 -3.39 14.10
CA LEU A 16 0.97 -2.43 13.07
C LEU A 16 2.14 -2.07 12.14
N LEU A 17 3.32 -1.85 12.71
CA LEU A 17 4.53 -1.55 11.96
C LEU A 17 4.92 -2.72 11.04
N LEU A 18 4.82 -3.95 11.53
CA LEU A 18 5.10 -5.17 10.77
C LEU A 18 4.10 -5.31 9.62
N LEU A 19 2.83 -5.00 9.88
CA LEU A 19 1.74 -5.02 8.90
C LEU A 19 1.92 -3.99 7.79
N VAL A 20 2.37 -2.78 8.13
CA VAL A 20 2.81 -1.78 7.14
C VAL A 20 3.99 -2.32 6.34
N GLY A 21 5.00 -2.90 6.99
CA GLY A 21 6.18 -3.45 6.31
C GLY A 21 5.83 -4.55 5.30
N VAL A 22 5.01 -5.52 5.72
CA VAL A 22 4.52 -6.62 4.87
C VAL A 22 3.64 -6.08 3.75
N GLY A 23 2.73 -5.15 4.07
CA GLY A 23 1.90 -4.48 3.08
C GLY A 23 2.76 -3.75 2.04
N THR A 24 3.77 -3.01 2.47
CA THR A 24 4.67 -2.30 1.55
C THR A 24 5.43 -3.28 0.66
N PHE A 25 5.94 -4.37 1.23
CA PHE A 25 6.64 -5.40 0.46
C PHE A 25 5.72 -6.03 -0.59
N ALA A 26 4.52 -6.48 -0.19
CA ALA A 26 3.51 -7.02 -1.09
C ALA A 26 3.10 -6.00 -2.17
N GLY A 27 2.92 -4.74 -1.78
CA GLY A 27 2.61 -3.63 -2.67
C GLY A 27 3.65 -3.45 -3.77
N VAL A 28 4.95 -3.54 -3.44
CA VAL A 28 6.02 -3.43 -4.44
C VAL A 28 5.91 -4.49 -5.54
N TYR A 29 5.59 -5.74 -5.19
CA TYR A 29 5.39 -6.80 -6.19
C TYR A 29 4.11 -6.58 -7.01
N VAL A 30 3.03 -6.21 -6.33
CA VAL A 30 1.73 -5.96 -6.96
C VAL A 30 1.82 -4.78 -7.94
N GLY A 31 2.52 -3.70 -7.56
CA GLY A 31 2.79 -2.56 -8.44
C GLY A 31 3.79 -2.86 -9.57
N ALA A 32 4.62 -3.89 -9.42
CA ALA A 32 5.50 -4.38 -10.48
C ALA A 32 4.77 -5.28 -11.51
N ILE A 33 3.45 -5.45 -11.43
CA ILE A 33 2.67 -6.12 -12.47
C ILE A 33 2.14 -5.05 -13.43
N PRO A 34 2.55 -5.05 -14.72
CA PRO A 34 2.08 -4.05 -15.68
C PRO A 34 0.56 -4.20 -15.89
N GLY A 35 -0.16 -3.08 -15.81
CA GLY A 35 -1.61 -3.02 -16.01
C GLY A 35 -2.44 -3.18 -14.73
N LEU A 36 -1.84 -3.47 -13.57
CA LEU A 36 -2.55 -3.46 -12.30
C LEU A 36 -2.40 -2.11 -11.60
N SER A 37 -3.46 -1.30 -11.61
CA SER A 37 -3.45 -0.02 -10.89
C SER A 37 -3.37 -0.24 -9.38
N VAL A 38 -2.59 0.59 -8.69
CA VAL A 38 -2.50 0.60 -7.22
C VAL A 38 -3.88 0.78 -6.58
N THR A 39 -4.72 1.63 -7.19
CA THR A 39 -6.10 1.84 -6.72
C THR A 39 -6.94 0.56 -6.79
N MET A 40 -6.73 -0.29 -7.80
CA MET A 40 -7.42 -1.56 -7.96
C MET A 40 -6.99 -2.56 -6.87
N ALA A 41 -5.68 -2.62 -6.57
CA ALA A 41 -5.15 -3.45 -5.49
C ALA A 41 -5.73 -3.06 -4.12
N VAL A 42 -5.82 -1.75 -3.83
CA VAL A 42 -6.41 -1.24 -2.59
C VAL A 42 -7.91 -1.56 -2.50
N SER A 43 -8.67 -1.42 -3.58
CA SER A 43 -10.10 -1.80 -3.62
C SER A 43 -10.33 -3.28 -3.31
N ILE A 44 -9.46 -4.16 -3.79
CA ILE A 44 -9.52 -5.59 -3.47
C ILE A 44 -9.27 -5.80 -1.97
N LEU A 45 -8.24 -5.15 -1.42
CA LEU A 45 -7.91 -5.25 0.01
C LEU A 45 -9.03 -4.77 0.91
N ILE A 46 -9.72 -3.68 0.55
CA ILE A 46 -10.88 -3.19 1.30
C ILE A 46 -11.92 -4.29 1.49
N SER A 47 -12.18 -5.07 0.45
CA SER A 47 -13.12 -6.20 0.52
C SER A 47 -12.64 -7.29 1.49
N PHE A 48 -11.33 -7.52 1.58
CA PHE A 48 -10.73 -8.53 2.46
C PHE A 48 -10.59 -8.07 3.92
N THR A 49 -10.29 -6.79 4.14
CA THR A 49 -10.08 -6.22 5.48
C THR A 49 -11.35 -5.65 6.09
N PHE A 50 -12.52 -5.82 5.45
CA PHE A 50 -13.77 -5.25 5.93
C PHE A 50 -14.18 -5.76 7.31
N SER A 51 -13.80 -6.99 7.66
CA SER A 51 -14.04 -7.60 8.97
C SER A 51 -12.94 -7.32 10.00
N TRP A 52 -11.88 -6.59 9.65
CA TRP A 52 -10.76 -6.30 10.54
C TRP A 52 -11.00 -5.02 11.35
N ASP A 53 -10.24 -4.88 12.44
CA ASP A 53 -10.19 -3.62 13.17
C ASP A 53 -9.55 -2.50 12.31
N VAL A 54 -9.92 -1.26 12.60
CA VAL A 54 -9.60 -0.08 11.76
C VAL A 54 -8.10 0.14 11.64
N TYR A 55 -7.36 0.00 12.74
CA TYR A 55 -5.90 0.21 12.77
C TYR A 55 -5.12 -0.76 11.87
N PRO A 56 -5.25 -2.09 12.01
CA PRO A 56 -4.53 -3.04 11.14
C PRO A 56 -5.00 -2.96 9.69
N ALA A 57 -6.31 -2.75 9.44
CA ALA A 57 -6.83 -2.61 8.08
C ALA A 57 -6.19 -1.43 7.32
N ILE A 58 -6.20 -0.24 7.93
CA ILE A 58 -5.62 0.97 7.32
C ILE A 58 -4.10 0.85 7.18
N SER A 59 -3.43 0.27 8.18
CA SER A 59 -1.97 0.05 8.15
C SER A 59 -1.54 -0.80 6.95
N LEU A 60 -2.27 -1.89 6.68
CA LEU A 60 -2.02 -2.75 5.51
C LEU A 60 -2.26 -2.01 4.19
N MET A 61 -3.38 -1.29 4.09
CA MET A 61 -3.76 -0.57 2.88
C MET A 61 -2.75 0.52 2.52
N ILE A 62 -2.31 1.31 3.50
CA ILE A 62 -1.30 2.36 3.31
C ILE A 62 0.03 1.74 2.88
N GLY A 63 0.43 0.63 3.51
CA GLY A 63 1.62 -0.12 3.11
C GLY A 63 1.55 -0.52 1.63
N ILE A 64 0.50 -1.24 1.23
CA ILE A 64 0.35 -1.69 -0.17
C ILE A 64 0.25 -0.52 -1.14
N TYR A 65 -0.45 0.56 -0.77
CA TYR A 65 -0.55 1.74 -1.61
C TYR A 65 0.82 2.37 -1.88
N MET A 66 1.59 2.66 -0.84
CA MET A 66 2.91 3.28 -0.98
C MET A 66 3.90 2.35 -1.69
N GLY A 67 3.89 1.05 -1.34
CA GLY A 67 4.69 0.04 -2.00
C GLY A 67 4.35 -0.11 -3.48
N GLY A 68 3.07 -0.10 -3.83
CA GLY A 68 2.58 -0.24 -5.21
C GLY A 68 2.92 0.96 -6.09
N VAL A 69 2.77 2.18 -5.56
CA VAL A 69 3.19 3.41 -6.27
C VAL A 69 4.68 3.36 -6.58
N TYR A 70 5.50 2.94 -5.62
CA TYR A 70 6.94 2.77 -5.84
C TYR A 70 7.25 1.61 -6.79
N GLY A 71 6.57 0.47 -6.67
CA GLY A 71 6.75 -0.71 -7.52
C GLY A 71 6.48 -0.46 -9.00
N GLY A 72 5.50 0.38 -9.32
CA GLY A 72 5.16 0.76 -10.70
C GLY A 72 6.27 1.47 -11.47
N SER A 73 7.24 2.06 -10.77
CA SER A 73 8.44 2.62 -11.42
C SER A 73 9.34 1.52 -12.01
N ARG A 74 9.38 0.33 -11.39
CA ARG A 74 10.27 -0.76 -11.83
C ARG A 74 9.81 -1.37 -13.16
N THR A 75 8.51 -1.55 -13.36
CA THR A 75 7.94 -1.97 -14.64
C THR A 75 8.12 -0.92 -15.72
N ALA A 76 7.94 0.35 -15.38
CA ALA A 76 8.18 1.45 -16.32
C ALA A 76 9.65 1.46 -16.80
N ILE A 77 10.62 1.27 -15.90
CA ILE A 77 12.05 1.24 -16.25
C ILE A 77 12.41 0.00 -17.09
N LEU A 78 11.95 -1.19 -16.68
CA LEU A 78 12.39 -2.45 -17.29
C LEU A 78 11.66 -2.79 -18.58
N LEU A 79 10.37 -2.44 -18.68
CA LEU A 79 9.49 -2.86 -19.78
C LEU A 79 9.01 -1.69 -20.64
N ASN A 80 9.37 -0.45 -20.31
CA ASN A 80 8.90 0.77 -20.98
C ASN A 80 7.35 0.85 -21.06
N ILE A 81 6.67 0.17 -20.14
CA ILE A 81 5.21 0.20 -19.99
C ILE A 81 4.92 0.88 -18.66
N PRO A 82 4.34 2.09 -18.67
CA PRO A 82 4.02 2.82 -17.46
C PRO A 82 3.01 2.04 -16.62
N GLY A 83 3.36 1.78 -15.36
CA GLY A 83 2.53 1.02 -14.42
C GLY A 83 1.30 1.76 -13.92
N ALA A 84 1.26 3.10 -14.03
CA ALA A 84 0.15 3.93 -13.62
C ALA A 84 -0.17 5.03 -14.66
N PRO A 85 -1.44 5.43 -14.83
CA PRO A 85 -1.82 6.49 -15.77
C PRO A 85 -1.10 7.83 -15.51
N SER A 86 -0.80 8.14 -14.24
CA SER A 86 -0.08 9.35 -13.84
C SER A 86 1.38 9.37 -14.32
N ALA A 87 2.01 8.20 -14.48
CA ALA A 87 3.40 8.09 -14.93
C ALA A 87 3.56 8.29 -16.45
N ILE A 88 2.46 8.34 -17.21
CA ILE A 88 2.49 8.62 -18.65
C ILE A 88 2.66 10.12 -18.93
N ALA A 89 2.16 10.96 -18.02
CA ALA A 89 2.10 12.41 -18.20
C ALA A 89 3.33 13.15 -17.64
N THR A 90 4.26 12.45 -16.99
CA THR A 90 5.52 12.99 -16.44
C THR A 90 6.70 12.43 -17.22
#